data_AF-A0A9E3YT63-F1
#
_entry.id   AF-A0A9E3YT63-F1
#
_cell.length_a   1.000
_cell.length_b   1.000
_cell.length_c   1.000
_cell.angle_alpha   90.00
_cell.angle_beta   90.00
_cell.angle_gamma   90.00
#
_symmetry.space_group_name_H-M   'P 1'
#
loop_
_entity.id
_entity.type
_entity.pdbx_description
1 polymer ?
#
loop_
_entity_poly.entity_id
_entity_poly.type
_entity_poly.pdbx_seq_one_letter_code
_entity_poly.pdbx_strand_id
1 'polypeptide(L)'
;MYTRITRSGGRSYLQLVEGFRTQAGVRQRVVANLGRLDELGGKKLDPLIHGLQRALGRVPISAPVPEYDSARALGDVHALNELWSSL
;
A
#
# COMPACT_ATOMS: atom_id res chain seq x y z
N MET A 1 3.20 5.65 -16.66
CA MET A 1 1.82 5.68 -16.15
C MET A 1 1.79 6.39 -14.81
N TYR A 2 0.70 7.07 -14.47
CA TYR A 2 0.49 7.70 -13.17
C TYR A 2 -1.00 7.65 -12.79
N THR A 3 -1.30 7.78 -11.50
CA THR A 3 -2.69 7.90 -11.02
C THR A 3 -3.13 9.36 -11.02
N ARG A 4 -4.36 9.61 -11.44
CA ARG A 4 -5.00 10.94 -11.41
C ARG A 4 -6.34 10.85 -10.71
N ILE A 5 -6.68 11.87 -9.93
CA ILE A 5 -8.02 12.04 -9.37
C ILE A 5 -8.79 13.02 -10.26
N THR A 6 -9.99 12.62 -10.68
CA THR A 6 -10.92 13.48 -11.43
C THR A 6 -12.21 13.67 -10.65
N ARG A 7 -12.85 14.83 -10.82
CA ARG A 7 -14.11 15.17 -10.15
C ARG A 7 -15.22 15.30 -11.18
N SER A 8 -16.37 14.71 -10.91
CA SER A 8 -17.57 14.81 -11.74
C SER A 8 -18.82 14.60 -10.88
N GLY A 9 -19.81 15.48 -11.01
CA GLY A 9 -21.09 15.37 -10.28
C GLY A 9 -20.94 15.25 -8.76
N GLY A 10 -20.02 16.01 -8.16
CA GLY A 10 -19.75 15.96 -6.71
C GLY A 10 -18.97 14.73 -6.23
N ARG A 11 -18.60 13.81 -7.13
CA ARG A 11 -17.86 12.58 -6.82
C ARG A 11 -16.42 12.68 -7.32
N SER A 12 -15.51 12.01 -6.63
CA SER A 12 -14.10 11.88 -7.04
C SER A 12 -13.83 10.46 -7.54
N TYR A 13 -13.07 10.32 -8.62
CA TYR A 13 -12.73 9.05 -9.25
C TYR A 13 -11.23 8.91 -9.40
N LEU A 14 -10.72 7.69 -9.19
CA LEU A 14 -9.32 7.35 -9.39
C LEU A 14 -9.12 6.78 -10.80
N GLN A 15 -8.18 7.34 -11.56
CA GLN A 15 -7.88 6.92 -12.92
C GLN A 15 -6.40 6.53 -13.05
N LEU A 16 -6.12 5.52 -13.86
CA LEU A 16 -4.77 5.22 -14.34
C LEU A 16 -4.59 5.86 -15.71
N VAL A 17 -3.57 6.71 -15.85
CA VAL A 17 -3.28 7.44 -17.07
C VAL A 17 -1.89 7.05 -17.57
N GLU A 18 -1.76 6.94 -18.89
CA GLU A 18 -0.46 6.77 -19.52
C GLU A 18 -0.21 7.82 -20.60
N GLY A 19 1.06 8.16 -20.78
CA GLY A 19 1.52 8.91 -21.93
C GLY A 19 1.86 7.96 -23.07
N PHE A 20 1.47 8.32 -24.29
CA PHE A 20 1.81 7.59 -25.51
C PHE A 20 2.23 8.57 -26.61
N ARG A 21 3.06 8.11 -27.55
CA ARG A 21 3.53 8.92 -28.68
C ARG A 21 2.64 8.68 -29.90
N THR A 22 2.31 9.77 -30.58
CA THR A 22 1.65 9.79 -31.89
C THR A 22 2.54 10.53 -32.88
N GLN A 23 2.23 10.45 -34.18
CA GLN A 23 2.95 11.25 -35.19
C GLN A 23 2.83 12.77 -34.94
N ALA A 24 1.79 13.22 -34.25
CA ALA A 24 1.57 14.62 -33.88
C ALA A 24 2.17 15.00 -32.51
N GLY A 25 2.91 14.11 -31.84
CA GLY A 25 3.53 14.38 -30.54
C GLY A 25 3.08 13.47 -29.39
N VAL A 26 3.44 13.85 -28.15
CA VAL A 26 3.03 13.12 -26.93
C VAL A 26 1.58 13.43 -26.60
N ARG A 27 0.79 12.38 -26.34
CA ARG A 27 -0.57 12.50 -25.81
C ARG A 27 -0.73 11.66 -24.56
N GLN A 28 -1.80 11.90 -23.82
CA GLN A 28 -2.18 11.13 -22.65
C GLN A 28 -3.51 10.42 -22.92
N ARG A 29 -3.66 9.20 -22.40
CA ARG A 29 -4.95 8.48 -22.40
C ARG A 29 -5.22 7.86 -21.04
N VAL A 30 -6.50 7.77 -20.71
CA VAL A 30 -6.96 7.00 -19.55
C VAL A 30 -6.89 5.53 -19.92
N VAL A 31 -6.07 4.78 -19.18
CA VAL A 31 -5.91 3.32 -19.34
C VAL A 31 -7.04 2.60 -18.61
N ALA A 32 -7.38 3.07 -17.41
CA ALA A 32 -8.44 2.49 -16.60
C ALA A 32 -9.07 3.51 -15.66
N ASN A 33 -10.38 3.36 -15.41
CA ASN A 33 -11.07 3.98 -14.28
C ASN A 33 -11.11 2.96 -13.14
N LEU A 34 -10.42 3.23 -12.03
CA LEU A 34 -10.39 2.32 -10.88
C LEU A 34 -11.64 2.41 -10.01
N GLY A 35 -12.48 3.43 -10.23
CA GLY A 35 -13.75 3.62 -9.55
C GLY A 35 -13.80 4.89 -8.71
N ARG A 36 -14.81 4.97 -7.85
CA ARG A 36 -15.08 6.13 -7.01
C ARG A 36 -14.18 6.12 -5.78
N LEU A 37 -13.55 7.25 -5.47
CA LEU A 37 -12.51 7.34 -4.45
C LEU A 37 -13.03 7.03 -3.05
N ASP A 38 -14.27 7.41 -2.74
CA ASP A 38 -14.91 7.11 -1.44
C ASP A 38 -15.37 5.64 -1.31
N GLU A 39 -15.45 4.89 -2.41
CA GLU A 39 -15.72 3.45 -2.40
C GLU A 39 -14.44 2.60 -2.45
N LEU A 40 -13.31 3.22 -2.77
CA LEU A 40 -11.97 2.65 -2.83
C LEU A 40 -11.27 2.78 -1.46
N GLY A 41 -11.79 2.05 -0.46
CA GLY A 41 -11.13 1.92 0.84
C GLY A 41 -9.89 1.00 0.78
N GLY A 42 -9.11 0.98 1.87
CA GLY A 42 -7.87 0.16 1.98
C GLY A 42 -8.06 -1.29 1.52
N LYS A 43 -9.13 -1.96 1.96
CA LYS A 43 -9.44 -3.35 1.56
C LYS A 43 -9.49 -3.61 0.04
N LYS A 44 -9.82 -2.62 -0.79
CA LYS A 44 -9.84 -2.76 -2.26
C LYS A 44 -8.53 -2.31 -2.91
N LEU A 45 -7.86 -1.32 -2.34
CA LEU A 45 -6.65 -0.74 -2.91
C LEU A 45 -5.39 -1.53 -2.50
N ASP A 46 -5.36 -2.07 -1.27
CA ASP A 46 -4.22 -2.80 -0.72
C ASP A 46 -3.87 -4.04 -1.57
N PRO A 47 -4.84 -4.89 -2.01
CA PRO A 47 -4.52 -6.01 -2.90
C PRO A 47 -3.92 -5.57 -4.24
N LEU A 48 -4.37 -4.43 -4.79
CA LEU A 48 -3.83 -3.86 -6.02
C LEU A 48 -2.39 -3.36 -5.80
N ILE A 49 -2.15 -2.63 -4.71
CA ILE A 49 -0.82 -2.14 -4.33
C ILE A 49 0.14 -3.32 -4.13
N HIS A 50 -0.27 -4.34 -3.39
CA HIS A 50 0.52 -5.55 -3.16
C HIS A 50 0.78 -6.33 -4.45
N GLY A 51 -0.21 -6.44 -5.34
CA GLY A 51 -0.04 -7.04 -6.66
C GLY A 51 1.01 -6.30 -7.51
N LEU A 52 0.96 -4.96 -7.52
CA LEU A 52 1.94 -4.13 -8.24
C LEU A 52 3.35 -4.20 -7.62
N GLN A 53 3.45 -4.22 -6.28
CA GLN A 53 4.72 -4.44 -5.57
C GLN A 53 5.33 -5.79 -5.95
N ARG A 54 4.52 -6.86 -5.89
CA ARG A 54 4.94 -8.22 -6.27
C ARG A 54 5.41 -8.29 -7.72
N ALA A 55 4.69 -7.65 -8.65
CA ALA A 55 5.08 -7.62 -10.07
C ALA A 55 6.44 -6.94 -10.31
N LEU A 56 6.83 -6.00 -9.45
CA LEU A 56 8.13 -5.34 -9.48
C LEU A 56 9.21 -6.09 -8.69
N GLY A 57 8.94 -7.30 -8.20
CA GLY A 57 9.84 -8.05 -7.33
C GLY A 57 10.07 -7.39 -5.97
N ARG A 58 9.25 -6.40 -5.60
CA ARG A 58 9.32 -5.77 -4.28
C ARG A 58 8.60 -6.68 -3.30
N VAL A 59 9.30 -7.13 -2.28
CA VAL A 59 8.66 -7.76 -1.12
C VAL A 59 7.70 -6.72 -0.55
N PRO A 60 6.39 -7.00 -0.48
CA PRO A 60 5.46 -6.07 0.15
C PRO A 60 5.96 -5.86 1.57
N ILE A 61 6.40 -4.63 1.87
CA ILE A 61 6.66 -4.20 3.25
C ILE A 61 5.28 -4.01 3.88
N SER A 62 4.57 -5.11 4.11
CA SER A 62 3.81 -5.24 5.34
C SER A 62 4.80 -5.77 6.37
N ALA A 63 5.87 -4.99 6.63
CA ALA A 63 6.50 -5.14 7.92
C ALA A 63 5.40 -4.76 8.91
N PRO A 64 5.02 -5.63 9.85
CA PRO A 64 4.12 -5.22 10.91
C PRO A 64 4.70 -3.92 11.49
N VAL A 65 3.84 -2.92 11.66
CA VAL A 65 4.24 -1.70 12.36
C VAL A 65 4.79 -2.18 13.71
N PRO A 66 6.06 -1.89 14.05
CA PRO A 66 6.60 -2.35 15.31
C PRO A 66 5.73 -1.78 16.43
N GLU A 67 5.05 -2.66 17.15
CA GLU A 67 4.35 -2.32 18.36
C GLU A 67 5.38 -2.24 19.48
N TYR A 68 5.34 -1.12 20.21
CA TYR A 68 6.26 -0.86 21.31
C TYR A 68 5.52 -1.10 22.61
N ASP A 69 5.97 -2.08 23.38
CA ASP A 69 5.51 -2.29 24.74
C ASP A 69 6.45 -1.64 25.76
N SER A 70 5.93 -1.37 26.95
CA SER A 70 6.77 -0.89 28.06
C SER A 70 7.84 -1.92 28.40
N ALA A 71 9.08 -1.49 28.58
CA ALA A 71 10.17 -2.37 29.02
C ALA A 71 9.84 -3.12 30.33
N ARG A 72 8.98 -2.54 31.19
CA ARG A 72 8.51 -3.19 32.43
C ARG A 72 7.57 -4.37 32.19
N ALA A 73 6.89 -4.44 31.05
CA ALA A 73 5.99 -5.54 30.71
C ALA A 73 6.74 -6.84 30.34
N LEU A 74 8.05 -6.76 30.09
CA LEU A 74 8.88 -7.88 29.65
C LEU A 74 9.76 -8.47 30.76
N GLY A 75 9.62 -8.00 32.01
CA GLY A 75 10.43 -8.44 33.14
C GLY A 75 10.26 -9.93 33.48
N ASP A 76 9.02 -10.43 33.43
CA ASP A 76 8.71 -11.82 33.77
C ASP A 76 9.31 -12.81 32.75
N VAL A 77 9.29 -12.44 31.46
CA VAL A 77 9.91 -13.22 30.39
C VAL A 77 11.43 -13.27 30.59
N HIS A 78 12.04 -12.15 30.97
CA HIS A 78 13.47 -12.10 31.25
C HIS A 78 13.85 -12.97 32.47
N ALA A 79 13.09 -12.90 33.56
CA ALA A 79 13.32 -13.72 34.75
C ALA A 79 13.23 -15.24 34.44
N LEU A 80 12.25 -15.65 33.62
CA LEU A 80 12.11 -17.04 33.19
C LEU A 80 13.31 -17.49 32.34
N ASN A 81 13.79 -16.63 31.44
CA ASN A 81 14.94 -16.94 30.59
C ASN A 81 16.23 -17.13 31.39
N GLU A 82 16.47 -16.29 32.41
CA GLU A 82 17.62 -16.43 33.31
C GLU A 82 17.55 -17.73 34.11
N LEU A 83 16.38 -18.08 34.65
CA LEU A 83 16.17 -19.34 35.36
C LEU A 83 16.47 -20.54 34.46
N TRP A 84 15.96 -20.52 33.23
CA TRP A 84 16.21 -21.57 32.23
C TRP A 84 17.69 -21.68 31.87
N SER A 85 18.38 -20.55 31.71
CA SER A 85 19.80 -20.52 31.36
C SER A 85 20.71 -20.97 32.52
N SER A 86 20.19 -20.96 33.76
CA SER A 86 20.91 -21.38 34.97
C SER A 86 20.78 -22.88 35.30
N LEU A 87 19.96 -23.62 34.55
CA LEU A 87 19.80 -25.08 34.63
C LEU A 87 20.77 -25.80 33.69
#